data_AF-A0A953Q3Q3-F1
#
_entry.id   AF-A0A953Q3Q3-F1
#
_cell.length_a   1.000
_cell.length_b   1.000
_cell.length_c   1.000
_cell.angle_alpha   90.00
_cell.angle_beta   90.00
_cell.angle_gamma   90.00
#
_symmetry.space_group_name_H-M   'P 1'
#
loop_
_entity.id
_entity.type
_entity.pdbx_description
1 polymer ?
#
loop_
_entity_poly.entity_id
_entity_poly.type
_entity_poly.pdbx_seq_one_letter_code
_entity_poly.pdbx_strand_id
1 'polypeptide(L)'
;MSRRVFSLAAVIFLAVTTAGLAQDAAVPAATRAQTECSGFIAPGPVSQDIYVKDGADDDYQSYTRQFVQGEFVYLDSLTSAGFSVGSEYRIIRPANEGAYAGFAGTQMAIRSFSRVDMYPGQAPSMRSLGTPYEDAGIVKITQVTPEGAIAEVTFTCGAIYPSDIAISFQARPIPTYTPTKTFDRFAPPDGKRSGAITATRANVAFLGIGDVAYVNLGSKDGASAGQRYRVFKIFREYENGLRYLPPRPRETVGEMIILSTQERSSVGIIVNSTREIAAGDGIELE
;
A
#
# COMPACT_ATOMS: atom_id res chain seq x y z
N MET A 1 -25.67 -87.53 22.46
CA MET A 1 -26.15 -86.76 21.29
C MET A 1 -26.77 -85.45 21.77
N SER A 2 -26.10 -84.31 21.59
CA SER A 2 -26.62 -82.93 21.78
C SER A 2 -25.43 -81.96 21.62
N ARG A 3 -25.05 -81.61 20.39
CA ARG A 3 -25.29 -80.33 19.66
C ARG A 3 -24.72 -79.06 20.33
N ARG A 4 -23.75 -78.49 19.59
CA ARG A 4 -22.94 -77.28 19.79
C ARG A 4 -23.77 -75.99 19.88
N VAL A 5 -23.26 -74.97 20.56
CA VAL A 5 -23.21 -73.57 20.07
C VAL A 5 -21.96 -72.89 20.66
N PHE A 6 -20.98 -72.56 19.81
CA PHE A 6 -19.90 -71.62 20.14
C PHE A 6 -20.34 -70.24 19.64
N SER A 7 -20.58 -69.30 20.54
CA SER A 7 -20.87 -67.91 20.19
C SER A 7 -19.58 -67.18 19.84
N LEU A 8 -19.40 -66.87 18.55
CA LEU A 8 -18.40 -65.90 18.09
C LEU A 8 -18.89 -64.49 18.46
N ALA A 9 -18.20 -63.83 19.40
CA ALA A 9 -18.39 -62.40 19.64
C ALA A 9 -17.61 -61.61 18.57
N ALA A 10 -18.30 -61.06 17.58
CA ALA A 10 -17.73 -60.12 16.62
C ALA A 10 -17.64 -58.73 17.27
N VAL A 11 -16.43 -58.33 17.66
CA VAL A 11 -16.14 -56.96 18.11
C VAL A 11 -15.99 -56.08 16.88
N ILE A 12 -17.03 -55.31 16.57
CA ILE A 12 -17.01 -54.32 15.50
C ILE A 12 -16.28 -53.08 16.02
N PHE A 13 -15.04 -52.87 15.57
CA PHE A 13 -14.34 -51.59 15.75
C PHE A 13 -14.97 -50.55 14.82
N LEU A 14 -15.82 -49.66 15.37
CA LEU A 14 -16.19 -48.43 14.68
C LEU A 14 -14.95 -47.52 14.62
N ALA A 15 -14.31 -47.46 13.45
CA ALA A 15 -13.35 -46.42 13.15
C ALA A 15 -14.11 -45.10 12.99
N VAL A 16 -14.11 -44.27 14.05
CA VAL A 16 -14.58 -42.88 13.97
C VAL A 16 -13.55 -42.10 13.16
N THR A 17 -13.80 -41.93 11.86
CA THR A 17 -13.05 -40.97 11.05
C THR A 17 -13.49 -39.57 11.45
N THR A 18 -12.74 -38.91 12.32
CA THR A 18 -12.85 -37.47 12.51
C THR A 18 -12.38 -36.80 11.23
N ALA A 19 -13.32 -36.40 10.37
CA ALA A 19 -13.04 -35.46 9.30
C ALA A 19 -12.59 -34.14 9.96
N GLY A 20 -11.28 -33.90 9.98
CA GLY A 20 -10.75 -32.61 10.37
C GLY A 20 -11.29 -31.55 9.41
N LEU A 21 -12.02 -30.57 9.94
CA LEU A 21 -12.38 -29.38 9.15
C LEU A 21 -11.07 -28.75 8.68
N ALA A 22 -10.87 -28.68 7.37
CA ALA A 22 -9.77 -27.93 6.78
C ALA A 22 -9.91 -26.47 7.22
N GLN A 23 -9.06 -26.05 8.15
CA GLN A 23 -9.01 -24.68 8.63
C GLN A 23 -8.43 -23.82 7.50
N ASP A 24 -9.16 -22.80 7.06
CA ASP A 24 -8.70 -21.95 5.96
C ASP A 24 -7.35 -21.32 6.32
N ALA A 25 -6.34 -21.62 5.51
CA ALA A 25 -4.98 -21.20 5.78
C ALA A 25 -4.86 -19.68 5.63
N ALA A 26 -4.14 -19.04 6.56
CA ALA A 26 -3.79 -17.64 6.44
C ALA A 26 -2.81 -17.45 5.28
N VAL A 27 -3.06 -16.45 4.43
CA VAL A 27 -2.23 -16.11 3.27
C VAL A 27 -1.67 -14.69 3.43
N PRO A 28 -0.50 -14.37 2.84
CA PRO A 28 0.01 -13.00 2.84
C PRO A 28 -0.95 -12.07 2.10
N ALA A 29 -1.19 -10.88 2.67
CA ALA A 29 -2.07 -9.88 2.07
C ALA A 29 -1.49 -9.25 0.79
N ALA A 30 -0.17 -9.23 0.66
CA ALA A 30 0.56 -8.59 -0.43
C ALA A 30 1.87 -9.31 -0.74
N THR A 31 2.39 -9.10 -1.94
CA THR A 31 3.78 -9.44 -2.29
C THR A 31 4.76 -8.40 -1.73
N ARG A 32 6.05 -8.74 -1.63
CA ARG A 32 7.10 -7.76 -1.27
C ARG A 32 7.03 -6.51 -2.14
N ALA A 33 6.84 -6.66 -3.45
CA ALA A 33 6.75 -5.52 -4.36
C ALA A 33 5.53 -4.63 -4.09
N GLN A 34 4.36 -5.22 -3.82
CA GLN A 34 3.17 -4.45 -3.46
C GLN A 34 3.35 -3.69 -2.13
N THR A 35 4.01 -4.29 -1.15
CA THR A 35 4.24 -3.66 0.16
C THR A 35 5.33 -2.58 0.10
N GLU A 36 6.48 -2.87 -0.51
CA GLU A 36 7.60 -1.94 -0.56
C GLU A 36 7.40 -0.80 -1.58
N CYS A 37 6.51 -0.98 -2.55
CA CYS A 37 6.15 0.05 -3.53
C CYS A 37 4.78 0.66 -3.27
N SER A 38 4.27 0.59 -2.04
CA SER A 38 2.92 1.05 -1.73
C SER A 38 2.78 2.57 -1.67
N GLY A 39 3.88 3.32 -1.56
CA GLY A 39 3.89 4.73 -1.21
C GLY A 39 3.30 4.99 0.18
N PHE A 40 3.14 6.26 0.53
CA PHE A 40 2.48 6.71 1.77
C PHE A 40 2.10 8.20 1.70
N ILE A 41 1.24 8.66 2.62
CA ILE A 41 0.94 10.09 2.80
C ILE A 41 1.55 10.55 4.13
N ALA A 42 2.65 11.29 4.06
CA ALA A 42 3.35 11.81 5.23
C ALA A 42 2.58 12.99 5.84
N PRO A 43 2.41 13.07 7.18
CA PRO A 43 1.67 14.17 7.82
C PRO A 43 2.35 15.55 7.61
N GLY A 44 3.65 15.55 7.31
CA GLY A 44 4.42 16.72 6.90
C GLY A 44 5.53 16.34 5.93
N PRO A 45 6.30 17.31 5.42
CA PRO A 45 7.43 17.05 4.53
C PRO A 45 8.46 16.12 5.18
N VAL A 46 8.92 15.12 4.43
CA VAL A 46 10.04 14.27 4.82
C VAL A 46 11.34 15.06 4.63
N SER A 47 12.30 14.87 5.54
CA SER A 47 13.62 15.50 5.45
C SER A 47 14.29 15.18 4.11
N GLN A 48 14.77 16.21 3.43
CA GLN A 48 15.55 16.11 2.19
C GLN A 48 17.06 16.10 2.45
N ASP A 49 17.48 15.88 3.70
CA ASP A 49 18.88 15.96 4.10
C ASP A 49 19.76 14.99 3.31
N ILE A 50 19.37 13.71 3.24
CA ILE A 50 20.08 12.70 2.47
C ILE A 50 19.35 12.49 1.15
N TYR A 51 20.07 12.58 0.04
CA TYR A 51 19.49 12.48 -1.29
C TYR A 51 20.43 11.82 -2.29
N VAL A 52 19.87 11.37 -3.40
CA VAL A 52 20.61 10.86 -4.55
C VAL A 52 21.21 12.04 -5.30
N LYS A 53 22.53 12.21 -5.26
CA LYS A 53 23.21 13.28 -5.98
C LYS A 53 23.22 13.03 -7.48
N ASP A 54 23.71 11.86 -7.87
CA ASP A 54 23.78 11.34 -9.25
C ASP A 54 24.23 9.86 -9.20
N GLY A 55 24.68 9.31 -10.33
CA GLY A 55 25.40 8.04 -10.41
C GLY A 55 26.72 8.07 -9.63
N ALA A 56 27.21 6.90 -9.24
CA ALA A 56 28.49 6.76 -8.54
C ALA A 56 29.72 6.82 -9.48
N ASP A 57 29.49 6.74 -10.78
CA ASP A 57 30.47 6.85 -11.86
C ASP A 57 30.69 8.31 -12.28
N ASP A 58 31.78 8.54 -13.02
CA ASP A 58 32.20 9.86 -13.52
C ASP A 58 31.71 10.16 -14.95
N ASP A 59 30.70 9.43 -15.42
CA ASP A 59 30.09 9.65 -16.74
C ASP A 59 29.39 11.02 -16.80
N TYR A 60 29.19 11.54 -18.01
CA TYR A 60 28.61 12.85 -18.26
C TYR A 60 27.33 13.07 -17.43
N GLN A 61 27.34 14.08 -16.55
CA GLN A 61 26.19 14.44 -15.71
C GLN A 61 24.98 14.71 -16.59
N SER A 62 24.06 13.74 -16.62
CA SER A 62 22.79 13.87 -17.32
C SER A 62 21.70 14.01 -16.27
N TYR A 63 21.07 15.18 -16.22
CA TYR A 63 19.91 15.46 -15.36
C TYR A 63 18.71 14.54 -15.64
N THR A 64 18.76 13.73 -16.71
CA THR A 64 17.72 12.79 -17.09
C THR A 64 18.09 11.34 -16.83
N ARG A 65 19.25 11.07 -16.22
CA ARG A 65 19.70 9.72 -15.93
C ARG A 65 18.76 9.04 -14.95
N GLN A 66 18.49 7.78 -15.24
CA GLN A 66 17.62 6.90 -14.48
C GLN A 66 18.46 5.76 -13.94
N PHE A 67 18.29 5.45 -12.66
CA PHE A 67 18.98 4.35 -12.02
C PHE A 67 18.02 3.20 -11.70
N VAL A 68 18.44 1.99 -12.00
CA VAL A 68 17.69 0.75 -11.77
C VAL A 68 18.50 -0.26 -10.97
N GLN A 69 17.89 -1.40 -10.64
CA GLN A 69 18.51 -2.45 -9.84
C GLN A 69 19.85 -2.92 -10.45
N GLY A 70 20.88 -3.02 -9.61
CA GLY A 70 22.25 -3.41 -9.98
C GLY A 70 23.17 -2.24 -10.33
N GLU A 71 22.63 -1.03 -10.50
CA GLU A 71 23.43 0.18 -10.72
C GLU A 71 23.86 0.82 -9.39
N PHE A 72 24.78 1.78 -9.48
CA PHE A 72 25.34 2.46 -8.32
C PHE A 72 25.01 3.95 -8.35
N VAL A 73 24.52 4.46 -7.23
CA VAL A 73 24.22 5.88 -7.01
C VAL A 73 25.13 6.46 -5.95
N TYR A 74 25.35 7.77 -6.01
CA TYR A 74 26.05 8.52 -4.98
C TYR A 74 25.02 9.23 -4.08
N LEU A 75 25.04 8.90 -2.79
CA LEU A 75 24.26 9.62 -1.78
C LEU A 75 25.10 10.75 -1.19
N ASP A 76 24.49 11.92 -1.11
CA ASP A 76 25.05 13.12 -0.49
C ASP A 76 24.13 13.58 0.65
N SER A 77 24.65 14.44 1.53
CA SER A 77 23.90 15.00 2.65
C SER A 77 24.13 16.49 2.81
N LEU A 78 23.03 17.24 2.95
CA LEU A 78 23.06 18.69 3.18
C LEU A 78 23.71 19.07 4.52
N THR A 79 23.67 18.17 5.50
CA THR A 79 24.22 18.37 6.85
C THR A 79 25.40 17.45 7.17
N SER A 80 25.99 16.82 6.15
CA SER A 80 27.12 15.88 6.29
C SER A 80 26.78 14.68 7.20
N ALA A 81 25.67 14.01 6.89
CA ALA A 81 25.24 12.78 7.56
C ALA A 81 26.34 11.72 7.57
N GLY A 82 26.50 11.03 8.70
CA GLY A 82 27.43 9.91 8.83
C GLY A 82 26.89 8.66 8.15
N PHE A 83 27.49 8.26 7.03
CA PHE A 83 27.17 7.00 6.36
C PHE A 83 27.95 5.82 6.96
N SER A 84 27.43 4.61 6.78
CA SER A 84 28.11 3.37 7.19
C SER A 84 27.89 2.30 6.13
N VAL A 85 28.96 1.56 5.82
CA VAL A 85 28.89 0.44 4.87
C VAL A 85 27.90 -0.61 5.37
N GLY A 86 27.02 -1.08 4.48
CA GLY A 86 25.97 -2.04 4.78
C GLY A 86 24.64 -1.43 5.21
N SER A 87 24.59 -0.14 5.54
CA SER A 87 23.33 0.56 5.82
C SER A 87 22.45 0.60 4.57
N GLU A 88 21.15 0.45 4.76
CA GLU A 88 20.16 0.50 3.69
C GLU A 88 19.30 1.76 3.80
N TYR A 89 18.97 2.34 2.64
CA TYR A 89 18.10 3.49 2.53
C TYR A 89 16.97 3.19 1.56
N ARG A 90 15.75 3.59 1.92
CA ARG A 90 14.62 3.65 0.99
C ARG A 90 14.68 4.98 0.26
N ILE A 91 14.60 4.90 -1.07
CA ILE A 91 14.55 6.06 -1.94
C ILE A 91 13.09 6.41 -2.22
N ILE A 92 12.72 7.66 -1.95
CA ILE A 92 11.36 8.17 -2.10
C ILE A 92 11.37 9.52 -2.80
N ARG A 93 10.21 9.94 -3.32
CA ARG A 93 10.01 11.31 -3.81
C ARG A 93 8.57 11.78 -3.61
N PRO A 94 8.31 13.10 -3.55
CA PRO A 94 6.95 13.60 -3.50
C PRO A 94 6.18 13.18 -4.76
N ALA A 95 5.08 12.44 -4.60
CA ALA A 95 4.34 11.86 -5.71
C ALA A 95 3.59 12.93 -6.54
N ASN A 96 3.31 14.07 -5.92
CA ASN A 96 2.69 15.21 -6.57
C ASN A 96 3.70 16.09 -7.31
N GLU A 97 5.01 15.88 -7.17
CA GLU A 97 6.04 16.62 -7.88
C GLU A 97 6.46 15.89 -9.15
N GLY A 98 7.08 16.66 -10.03
CA GLY A 98 7.49 16.18 -11.34
C GLY A 98 8.87 15.55 -11.30
N ALA A 99 9.01 14.34 -11.83
CA ALA A 99 10.30 13.66 -11.96
C ALA A 99 11.34 14.41 -12.82
N TYR A 100 10.96 15.49 -13.53
CA TYR A 100 11.84 16.24 -14.42
C TYR A 100 11.71 17.76 -14.23
N ALA A 101 12.84 18.43 -13.97
CA ALA A 101 13.02 19.84 -14.27
C ALA A 101 13.34 19.95 -15.78
N GLY A 102 12.43 20.51 -16.57
CA GLY A 102 12.64 20.68 -18.01
C GLY A 102 13.64 21.80 -18.32
N PHE A 103 14.10 21.84 -19.57
CA PHE A 103 14.90 22.94 -20.12
C PHE A 103 14.19 24.28 -19.85
N ALA A 104 14.94 25.31 -19.45
CA ALA A 104 14.45 26.66 -19.12
C ALA A 104 13.62 26.83 -17.84
N GLY A 105 13.77 25.96 -16.83
CA GLY A 105 13.09 26.14 -15.53
C GLY A 105 11.58 25.86 -15.58
N THR A 106 11.09 25.35 -16.71
CA THR A 106 9.76 24.75 -16.78
C THR A 106 9.87 23.32 -16.25
N GLN A 107 9.47 23.08 -15.01
CA GLN A 107 9.32 21.72 -14.49
C GLN A 107 8.25 21.02 -15.34
N MET A 108 8.64 20.26 -16.37
CA MET A 108 7.74 19.35 -17.07
C MET A 108 7.47 18.20 -16.09
N ALA A 109 6.57 18.48 -15.15
CA ALA A 109 6.33 17.61 -14.05
C ALA A 109 5.52 16.41 -14.53
N ILE A 110 6.21 15.31 -14.85
CA ILE A 110 5.58 13.99 -14.89
C ILE A 110 5.24 13.66 -13.44
N ARG A 111 4.01 14.04 -13.04
CA ARG A 111 3.49 13.79 -11.69
C ARG A 111 3.00 12.35 -11.67
N SER A 112 3.58 11.53 -10.83
CA SER A 112 3.10 10.16 -10.60
C SER A 112 1.70 10.16 -9.99
N PHE A 113 1.35 11.24 -9.28
CA PHE A 113 0.03 11.46 -8.68
C PHE A 113 -0.77 12.51 -9.47
N SER A 114 -1.82 12.06 -10.16
CA SER A 114 -2.73 12.93 -10.92
C SER A 114 -3.39 13.98 -10.02
N ARG A 115 -3.53 15.23 -10.51
CA ARG A 115 -4.25 16.31 -9.82
C ARG A 115 -5.76 16.32 -10.11
N VAL A 116 -6.24 15.35 -10.88
CA VAL A 116 -7.66 15.22 -11.19
C VAL A 116 -8.39 14.66 -9.97
N ASP A 117 -9.43 15.37 -9.53
CA ASP A 117 -10.34 14.87 -8.52
C ASP A 117 -11.21 13.76 -9.14
N MET A 118 -11.16 12.58 -8.54
CA MET A 118 -11.98 11.40 -8.85
C MET A 118 -13.36 11.48 -8.18
N TYR A 119 -13.49 12.26 -7.11
CA TYR A 119 -14.76 12.54 -6.44
C TYR A 119 -14.82 13.97 -5.86
N PRO A 120 -16.02 14.55 -5.67
CA PRO A 120 -16.17 15.87 -5.08
C PRO A 120 -15.52 15.96 -3.69
N GLY A 121 -14.60 16.92 -3.51
CA GLY A 121 -13.92 17.14 -2.23
C GLY A 121 -12.67 16.27 -2.02
N GLN A 122 -12.18 15.55 -3.04
CA GLN A 122 -10.96 14.76 -2.92
C GLN A 122 -9.71 15.61 -2.63
N ALA A 123 -9.43 16.66 -3.42
CA ALA A 123 -8.28 17.52 -3.19
C ALA A 123 -8.16 18.08 -1.76
N PRO A 124 -9.20 18.68 -1.15
CA PRO A 124 -9.13 19.13 0.24
C PRO A 124 -8.97 17.96 1.23
N SER A 125 -9.59 16.80 0.99
CA SER A 125 -9.38 15.59 1.79
C SER A 125 -7.91 15.19 1.78
N MET A 126 -7.31 15.02 0.59
CA MET A 126 -5.90 14.67 0.41
C MET A 126 -4.96 15.67 1.10
N ARG A 127 -5.18 16.98 0.91
CA ARG A 127 -4.39 18.03 1.57
C ARG A 127 -4.45 17.93 3.09
N SER A 128 -5.59 17.52 3.65
CA SER A 128 -5.73 17.35 5.09
C SER A 128 -4.91 16.17 5.63
N LEU A 129 -4.61 15.17 4.81
CA LEU A 129 -3.86 13.97 5.24
C LEU A 129 -2.34 14.19 5.20
N GLY A 130 -1.87 15.08 4.32
CA GLY A 130 -0.48 15.50 4.23
C GLY A 130 0.07 15.42 2.80
N THR A 131 1.36 15.09 2.68
CA THR A 131 2.08 15.05 1.40
C THR A 131 2.24 13.61 0.92
N PRO A 132 1.76 13.25 -0.28
CA PRO A 132 1.94 11.91 -0.82
C PRO A 132 3.38 11.71 -1.30
N TYR A 133 3.97 10.58 -0.96
CA TYR A 133 5.28 10.12 -1.42
C TYR A 133 5.14 8.78 -2.13
N GLU A 134 5.93 8.60 -3.17
CA GLU A 134 6.10 7.30 -3.81
C GLU A 134 7.47 6.71 -3.49
N ASP A 135 7.52 5.39 -3.38
CA ASP A 135 8.76 4.65 -3.25
C ASP A 135 9.38 4.46 -4.64
N ALA A 136 10.66 4.80 -4.79
CA ALA A 136 11.43 4.61 -6.03
C ALA A 136 12.28 3.32 -5.97
N GLY A 137 12.86 3.01 -4.81
CA GLY A 137 13.66 1.81 -4.63
C GLY A 137 14.33 1.71 -3.26
N ILE A 138 15.25 0.76 -3.13
CA ILE A 138 16.08 0.54 -1.94
C ILE A 138 17.54 0.48 -2.39
N VAL A 139 18.40 1.21 -1.70
CA VAL A 139 19.84 1.22 -1.95
C VAL A 139 20.59 0.75 -0.72
N LYS A 140 21.75 0.14 -0.92
CA LYS A 140 22.64 -0.33 0.14
C LYS A 140 24.01 0.30 -0.01
N ILE A 141 24.51 0.94 1.05
CA ILE A 141 25.83 1.55 1.04
C ILE A 141 26.90 0.47 0.87
N THR A 142 27.71 0.59 -0.17
CA THR A 142 28.86 -0.28 -0.43
C THR A 142 30.17 0.37 -0.05
N GLN A 143 30.29 1.70 -0.18
CA GLN A 143 31.50 2.45 0.15
C GLN A 143 31.13 3.82 0.73
N VAL A 144 31.95 4.36 1.62
CA VAL A 144 31.79 5.70 2.20
C VAL A 144 32.98 6.56 1.77
N THR A 145 32.70 7.79 1.36
CA THR A 145 33.67 8.81 0.96
C THR A 145 33.67 9.96 1.97
N PRO A 146 34.66 10.88 1.95
CA PRO A 146 34.64 12.04 2.84
C PRO A 146 33.42 12.95 2.64
N GLU A 147 32.85 12.99 1.42
CA GLU A 147 31.74 13.86 1.04
C GLU A 147 30.40 13.13 0.86
N GLY A 148 30.32 11.81 1.11
CA GLY A 148 29.09 11.05 0.83
C GLY A 148 29.26 9.54 0.88
N ALA A 149 28.48 8.83 0.07
CA ALA A 149 28.54 7.37 -0.01
C ALA A 149 28.11 6.82 -1.37
N ILE A 150 28.76 5.74 -1.79
CA ILE A 150 28.35 4.94 -2.94
C ILE A 150 27.39 3.87 -2.46
N ALA A 151 26.24 3.76 -3.12
CA ALA A 151 25.21 2.79 -2.80
C ALA A 151 24.77 1.99 -4.04
N GLU A 152 24.67 0.67 -3.88
CA GLU A 152 24.11 -0.21 -4.90
C GLU A 152 22.58 -0.19 -4.82
N VAL A 153 21.91 -0.08 -5.96
CA VAL A 153 20.45 -0.22 -6.05
C VAL A 153 20.07 -1.69 -5.95
N THR A 154 19.48 -2.08 -4.83
CA THR A 154 19.17 -3.50 -4.53
C THR A 154 17.73 -3.89 -4.88
N PHE A 155 16.83 -2.91 -5.02
CA PHE A 155 15.42 -3.12 -5.34
C PHE A 155 14.82 -1.85 -5.94
N THR A 156 13.90 -1.99 -6.89
CA THR A 156 13.24 -0.86 -7.54
C THR A 156 11.73 -1.01 -7.63
N CYS A 157 11.05 0.11 -7.42
CA CYS A 157 9.63 0.31 -7.66
C CYS A 157 9.36 1.11 -8.94
N GLY A 158 10.38 1.83 -9.41
CA GLY A 158 10.48 2.61 -10.63
C GLY A 158 11.94 3.04 -10.81
N ALA A 159 12.20 3.90 -11.80
CA ALA A 159 13.52 4.51 -11.93
C ALA A 159 13.80 5.45 -10.75
N ILE A 160 15.03 5.40 -10.23
CA ILE A 160 15.58 6.38 -9.28
C ILE A 160 16.18 7.55 -10.08
N TYR A 161 16.00 8.77 -9.60
CA TYR A 161 16.50 9.99 -10.23
C TYR A 161 17.42 10.77 -9.28
N PRO A 162 18.28 11.64 -9.82
CA PRO A 162 18.91 12.70 -9.03
C PRO A 162 17.86 13.49 -8.24
N SER A 163 18.23 13.94 -7.04
CA SER A 163 17.40 14.63 -6.05
C SER A 163 16.32 13.79 -5.36
N ASP A 164 16.22 12.49 -5.62
CA ASP A 164 15.38 11.62 -4.80
C ASP A 164 15.87 11.58 -3.35
N ILE A 165 14.93 11.49 -2.41
CA ILE A 165 15.20 11.52 -0.98
C ILE A 165 15.54 10.12 -0.50
N ALA A 166 16.60 9.99 0.29
CA ALA A 166 16.99 8.75 0.94
C ALA A 166 16.63 8.80 2.43
N ILE A 167 15.73 7.92 2.85
CA ILE A 167 15.42 7.72 4.28
C ILE A 167 15.94 6.37 4.74
N SER A 168 16.26 6.23 6.03
CA SER A 168 16.70 4.94 6.58
C SER A 168 15.69 3.84 6.26
N PHE A 169 16.18 2.71 5.74
CA PHE A 169 15.31 1.62 5.35
C PHE A 169 14.76 0.89 6.57
N GLN A 170 13.44 0.74 6.59
CA GLN A 170 12.73 -0.15 7.50
C GLN A 170 11.77 -0.99 6.67
N ALA A 171 11.99 -2.31 6.66
CA ALA A 171 11.14 -3.25 5.96
C ALA A 171 9.71 -3.16 6.49
N ARG A 172 8.75 -3.09 5.57
CA ARG A 172 7.33 -3.04 5.93
C ARG A 172 6.84 -4.45 6.19
N PRO A 173 6.13 -4.72 7.31
CA PRO A 173 5.58 -6.04 7.55
C PRO A 173 4.52 -6.37 6.48
N ILE A 174 4.42 -7.65 6.11
CA ILE A 174 3.36 -8.16 5.24
C ILE A 174 2.35 -8.90 6.12
N PRO A 175 1.18 -8.30 6.41
CA PRO A 175 0.18 -8.96 7.22
C PRO A 175 -0.34 -10.22 6.54
N THR A 176 -0.78 -11.19 7.34
CA THR A 176 -1.50 -12.37 6.85
C THR A 176 -2.99 -12.22 7.17
N TYR A 177 -3.84 -12.84 6.34
CA TYR A 177 -5.27 -12.84 6.54
C TYR A 177 -5.87 -14.17 6.07
N THR A 178 -7.03 -14.54 6.62
CA THR A 178 -7.79 -15.72 6.17
C THR A 178 -8.81 -15.29 5.11
N PRO A 179 -8.70 -15.71 3.84
CA PRO A 179 -9.63 -15.28 2.80
C PRO A 179 -11.08 -15.62 3.12
N THR A 180 -11.98 -14.66 2.87
CA THR A 180 -13.41 -14.85 3.12
C THR A 180 -14.04 -15.63 1.96
N LYS A 181 -14.71 -16.76 2.26
CA LYS A 181 -15.41 -17.57 1.25
C LYS A 181 -16.75 -16.97 0.84
N THR A 182 -17.44 -16.32 1.77
CA THR A 182 -18.78 -15.77 1.60
C THR A 182 -18.82 -14.34 2.09
N PHE A 183 -19.18 -13.42 1.22
CA PHE A 183 -19.18 -11.99 1.47
C PHE A 183 -20.61 -11.47 1.40
N ASP A 184 -21.15 -10.97 2.52
CA ASP A 184 -22.50 -10.39 2.55
C ASP A 184 -22.48 -8.98 1.96
N ARG A 185 -22.93 -8.90 0.70
CA ARG A 185 -22.98 -7.67 -0.09
C ARG A 185 -23.91 -6.61 0.50
N PHE A 186 -24.89 -7.00 1.31
CA PHE A 186 -25.90 -6.07 1.85
C PHE A 186 -25.92 -6.09 3.38
N ALA A 187 -24.84 -6.54 4.01
CA ALA A 187 -24.70 -6.52 5.45
C ALA A 187 -24.91 -5.10 5.99
N PRO A 188 -25.78 -4.91 7.01
CA PRO A 188 -26.04 -3.60 7.57
C PRO A 188 -24.76 -3.01 8.17
N PRO A 189 -24.62 -1.67 8.26
CA PRO A 189 -23.58 -1.03 9.05
C PRO A 189 -23.60 -1.59 10.47
N ASP A 190 -22.44 -2.02 10.97
CA ASP A 190 -22.31 -2.53 12.34
C ASP A 190 -21.89 -1.44 13.33
N GLY A 191 -21.71 -0.21 12.84
CA GLY A 191 -21.31 0.95 13.64
C GLY A 191 -19.84 0.94 14.04
N LYS A 192 -19.04 0.00 13.52
CA LYS A 192 -17.60 0.02 13.71
C LYS A 192 -16.96 1.18 12.98
N ARG A 193 -15.68 1.40 13.26
CA ARG A 193 -14.88 2.49 12.68
C ARG A 193 -14.99 2.50 11.16
N SER A 194 -15.37 3.66 10.62
CA SER A 194 -15.53 3.87 9.18
C SER A 194 -14.69 5.02 8.65
N GLY A 195 -14.31 4.95 7.39
CA GLY A 195 -13.59 5.99 6.66
C GLY A 195 -13.91 5.94 5.17
N ALA A 196 -13.00 6.42 4.34
CA ALA A 196 -13.10 6.39 2.89
C ALA A 196 -11.74 6.15 2.23
N ILE A 197 -11.76 5.53 1.06
CA ILE A 197 -10.63 5.48 0.13
C ILE A 197 -10.46 6.89 -0.43
N THR A 198 -9.40 7.58 -0.05
CA THR A 198 -9.19 8.98 -0.43
C THR A 198 -8.44 9.12 -1.75
N ALA A 199 -7.65 8.11 -2.14
CA ALA A 199 -6.85 8.09 -3.35
C ALA A 199 -6.27 6.69 -3.58
N THR A 200 -5.59 6.55 -4.71
CA THR A 200 -4.81 5.37 -5.10
C THR A 200 -3.37 5.78 -5.37
N ARG A 201 -2.44 4.83 -5.54
CA ARG A 201 -0.99 5.14 -5.72
C ARG A 201 -0.72 6.17 -6.83
N ALA A 202 -1.37 6.04 -7.98
CA ALA A 202 -1.27 6.97 -9.12
C ALA A 202 -2.48 7.92 -9.24
N ASN A 203 -3.33 7.95 -8.22
CA ASN A 203 -4.62 8.62 -8.21
C ASN A 203 -5.51 8.28 -9.42
N VAL A 204 -5.55 6.99 -9.80
CA VAL A 204 -6.50 6.44 -10.78
C VAL A 204 -7.91 6.31 -10.19
N ALA A 205 -8.91 6.27 -11.08
CA ALA A 205 -10.34 6.31 -10.70
C ALA A 205 -10.84 5.03 -10.02
N PHE A 206 -10.33 3.86 -10.43
CA PHE A 206 -10.84 2.56 -10.01
C PHE A 206 -9.73 1.63 -9.53
N LEU A 207 -10.10 0.72 -8.64
CA LEU A 207 -9.28 -0.28 -7.98
C LEU A 207 -9.94 -1.66 -8.15
N GLY A 208 -9.11 -2.68 -8.30
CA GLY A 208 -9.44 -4.10 -8.23
C GLY A 208 -8.56 -4.84 -7.22
N ILE A 209 -8.65 -6.17 -7.24
CA ILE A 209 -7.84 -7.04 -6.36
C ILE A 209 -6.35 -6.81 -6.63
N GLY A 210 -5.57 -6.63 -5.55
CA GLY A 210 -4.13 -6.41 -5.60
C GLY A 210 -3.71 -4.94 -5.71
N ASP A 211 -4.66 -4.02 -5.90
CA ASP A 211 -4.36 -2.60 -5.97
C ASP A 211 -4.21 -1.96 -4.58
N VAL A 212 -3.36 -0.94 -4.52
CA VAL A 212 -3.07 -0.17 -3.31
C VAL A 212 -3.98 1.05 -3.22
N ALA A 213 -4.65 1.17 -2.07
CA ALA A 213 -5.55 2.25 -1.71
C ALA A 213 -4.98 3.07 -0.55
N TYR A 214 -5.11 4.39 -0.63
CA TYR A 214 -4.91 5.30 0.50
C TYR A 214 -6.25 5.57 1.15
N VAL A 215 -6.28 5.53 2.49
CA VAL A 215 -7.51 5.74 3.26
C VAL A 215 -7.31 6.84 4.29
N ASN A 216 -8.39 7.57 4.58
CA ASN A 216 -8.38 8.71 5.51
C ASN A 216 -8.56 8.29 6.98
N LEU A 217 -8.06 7.11 7.34
CA LEU A 217 -7.96 6.62 8.71
C LEU A 217 -6.50 6.34 9.02
N GLY A 218 -5.95 6.95 10.07
CA GLY A 218 -4.59 6.73 10.52
C GLY A 218 -4.52 6.07 11.89
N SER A 219 -3.31 6.03 12.45
CA SER A 219 -3.09 5.52 13.80
C SER A 219 -3.80 6.36 14.87
N LYS A 220 -4.04 7.67 14.63
CA LYS A 220 -4.89 8.51 15.50
C LYS A 220 -6.33 8.04 15.58
N ASP A 221 -6.83 7.47 14.48
CA ASP A 221 -8.18 6.90 14.43
C ASP A 221 -8.19 5.45 14.96
N GLY A 222 -7.01 4.86 15.19
CA GLY A 222 -6.80 3.48 15.65
C GLY A 222 -6.67 2.45 14.53
N ALA A 223 -6.39 2.90 13.30
CA ALA A 223 -5.99 2.01 12.21
C ALA A 223 -4.64 1.36 12.53
N SER A 224 -4.49 0.08 12.20
CA SER A 224 -3.23 -0.64 12.34
C SER A 224 -3.04 -1.66 11.21
N ALA A 225 -1.79 -2.00 10.90
CA ALA A 225 -1.47 -3.02 9.91
C ALA A 225 -2.14 -4.36 10.27
N GLY A 226 -2.64 -5.06 9.26
CA GLY A 226 -3.35 -6.34 9.38
C GLY A 226 -4.85 -6.22 9.66
N GLN A 227 -5.37 -5.04 10.01
CA GLN A 227 -6.82 -4.85 10.13
C GLN A 227 -7.50 -5.02 8.78
N ARG A 228 -8.63 -5.72 8.81
CA ARG A 228 -9.50 -5.92 7.65
C ARG A 228 -10.60 -4.87 7.64
N TYR A 229 -10.85 -4.31 6.47
CA TYR A 229 -11.97 -3.42 6.23
C TYR A 229 -12.79 -3.94 5.07
N ARG A 230 -14.10 -3.84 5.20
CA ARG A 230 -15.02 -3.99 4.09
C ARG A 230 -15.17 -2.67 3.35
N VAL A 231 -15.19 -2.72 2.02
CA VAL A 231 -15.31 -1.55 1.15
C VAL A 231 -16.73 -1.48 0.61
N PHE A 232 -17.38 -0.32 0.70
CA PHE A 232 -18.77 -0.14 0.29
C PHE A 232 -18.97 1.09 -0.57
N LYS A 233 -19.95 1.05 -1.47
CA LYS A 233 -20.28 2.18 -2.33
C LYS A 233 -20.91 3.30 -1.51
N ILE A 234 -20.35 4.51 -1.64
CA ILE A 234 -21.02 5.73 -1.21
C ILE A 234 -21.68 6.33 -2.45
N PHE A 235 -23.01 6.33 -2.46
CA PHE A 235 -23.78 6.92 -3.55
C PHE A 235 -23.78 8.45 -3.39
N ARG A 236 -23.01 9.14 -4.24
CA ARG A 236 -22.87 10.60 -4.25
C ARG A 236 -23.74 11.22 -5.35
N GLU A 237 -24.96 10.71 -5.54
CA GLU A 237 -25.87 11.28 -6.53
C GLU A 237 -26.24 12.70 -6.10
N TYR A 238 -26.15 13.64 -7.04
CA TYR A 238 -26.45 15.05 -6.82
C TYR A 238 -27.88 15.19 -6.30
N GLU A 239 -28.05 15.73 -5.11
CA GLU A 239 -29.35 16.16 -4.53
C GLU A 239 -30.01 17.31 -5.32
N ASN A 240 -29.64 17.54 -6.59
CA ASN A 240 -30.07 18.68 -7.40
C ASN A 240 -31.19 18.32 -8.40
N GLY A 241 -32.00 17.30 -8.10
CA GLY A 241 -33.16 16.92 -8.93
C GLY A 241 -34.49 17.16 -8.21
N LEU A 242 -35.53 17.59 -8.95
CA LEU A 242 -36.91 17.77 -8.49
C LEU A 242 -37.60 16.48 -7.96
N ARG A 243 -36.89 15.36 -7.84
CA ARG A 243 -37.39 14.06 -7.39
C ARG A 243 -36.40 13.43 -6.42
N TYR A 244 -36.77 13.37 -5.15
CA TYR A 244 -36.07 12.57 -4.15
C TYR A 244 -36.24 11.09 -4.49
N LEU A 245 -35.17 10.42 -4.91
CA LEU A 245 -35.13 8.97 -4.98
C LEU A 245 -34.74 8.43 -3.61
N PRO A 246 -35.44 7.40 -3.09
CA PRO A 246 -35.06 6.80 -1.82
C PRO A 246 -33.63 6.24 -1.92
N PRO A 247 -32.84 6.32 -0.83
CA PRO A 247 -31.48 5.79 -0.82
C PRO A 247 -31.51 4.28 -1.09
N ARG A 248 -30.62 3.82 -1.97
CA ARG A 248 -30.43 2.39 -2.20
C ARG A 248 -29.73 1.76 -0.99
N PRO A 249 -29.92 0.45 -0.74
CA PRO A 249 -29.16 -0.25 0.29
C PRO A 249 -27.65 -0.07 0.08
N ARG A 250 -26.91 0.06 1.18
CA ARG A 250 -25.44 0.04 1.16
C ARG A 250 -24.99 -1.28 0.55
N GLU A 251 -24.13 -1.19 -0.46
CA GLU A 251 -23.54 -2.36 -1.11
C GLU A 251 -22.06 -2.44 -0.73
N THR A 252 -21.67 -3.52 -0.07
CA THR A 252 -20.28 -3.91 0.11
C THR A 252 -19.78 -4.51 -1.21
N VAL A 253 -18.64 -4.02 -1.69
CA VAL A 253 -18.08 -4.33 -3.02
C VAL A 253 -16.71 -4.97 -2.97
N GLY A 254 -16.02 -4.92 -1.85
CA GLY A 254 -14.77 -5.63 -1.65
C GLY A 254 -14.29 -5.65 -0.21
N GLU A 255 -13.10 -6.19 -0.03
CA GLU A 255 -12.37 -6.24 1.25
C GLU A 255 -10.96 -5.71 1.01
N MET A 256 -10.42 -5.04 2.03
CA MET A 256 -9.06 -4.54 2.02
C MET A 256 -8.35 -4.89 3.33
N ILE A 257 -7.04 -5.04 3.27
CA ILE A 257 -6.17 -5.21 4.44
C ILE A 257 -5.25 -4.01 4.54
N ILE A 258 -5.14 -3.41 5.73
CA ILE A 258 -4.19 -2.33 5.98
C ILE A 258 -2.76 -2.89 5.99
N LEU A 259 -1.88 -2.32 5.17
CA LEU A 259 -0.46 -2.68 5.08
C LEU A 259 0.39 -1.84 6.04
N SER A 260 0.17 -0.52 6.07
CA SER A 260 0.92 0.41 6.90
C SER A 260 0.10 1.63 7.27
N THR A 261 0.43 2.27 8.39
CA THR A 261 -0.36 3.37 8.96
C THR A 261 0.53 4.56 9.28
N GLN A 262 0.13 5.72 8.77
CA GLN A 262 0.62 7.02 9.19
C GLN A 262 -0.33 7.59 10.24
N GLU A 263 0.01 8.77 10.77
CA GLU A 263 -0.76 9.39 11.85
C GLU A 263 -2.23 9.66 11.47
N ARG A 264 -2.49 10.09 10.23
CA ARG A 264 -3.83 10.52 9.75
C ARG A 264 -4.36 9.71 8.57
N SER A 265 -3.55 8.81 8.02
CA SER A 265 -3.88 8.03 6.83
C SER A 265 -3.28 6.65 6.92
N SER A 266 -3.79 5.73 6.13
CA SER A 266 -3.22 4.38 6.02
C SER A 266 -3.16 3.95 4.57
N VAL A 267 -2.30 2.97 4.33
CA VAL A 267 -2.14 2.30 3.04
C VAL A 267 -2.73 0.91 3.21
N GLY A 268 -3.64 0.52 2.32
CA GLY A 268 -4.19 -0.83 2.29
C GLY A 268 -4.16 -1.42 0.90
N ILE A 269 -4.32 -2.73 0.84
CA ILE A 269 -4.40 -3.49 -0.40
C ILE A 269 -5.78 -4.13 -0.51
N ILE A 270 -6.38 -4.05 -1.69
CA ILE A 270 -7.64 -4.74 -1.97
C ILE A 270 -7.36 -6.24 -2.09
N VAL A 271 -7.99 -7.04 -1.24
CA VAL A 271 -7.83 -8.50 -1.24
C VAL A 271 -9.02 -9.23 -1.86
N ASN A 272 -10.15 -8.55 -1.97
CA ASN A 272 -11.35 -9.08 -2.61
C ASN A 272 -12.13 -7.94 -3.29
N SER A 273 -12.75 -8.22 -4.43
CA SER A 273 -13.58 -7.27 -5.17
C SER A 273 -14.64 -8.03 -5.97
N THR A 274 -15.89 -7.61 -5.83
CA THR A 274 -17.04 -8.11 -6.58
C THR A 274 -17.42 -7.21 -7.75
N ARG A 275 -16.92 -5.97 -7.75
CA ARG A 275 -17.06 -4.93 -8.79
C ARG A 275 -16.03 -3.82 -8.55
N GLU A 276 -15.98 -2.85 -9.45
CA GLU A 276 -15.05 -1.73 -9.37
C GLU A 276 -15.19 -0.94 -8.06
N ILE A 277 -14.06 -0.83 -7.35
CA ILE A 277 -13.91 0.02 -6.17
C ILE A 277 -13.38 1.37 -6.65
N ALA A 278 -13.96 2.47 -6.17
CA ALA A 278 -13.58 3.82 -6.59
C ALA A 278 -12.93 4.61 -5.46
N ALA A 279 -12.08 5.56 -5.81
CA ALA A 279 -11.74 6.63 -4.88
C ALA A 279 -13.03 7.35 -4.44
N GLY A 280 -13.18 7.54 -3.14
CA GLY A 280 -14.37 8.09 -2.50
C GLY A 280 -15.35 7.03 -1.99
N ASP A 281 -15.14 5.74 -2.26
CA ASP A 281 -15.89 4.66 -1.63
C ASP A 281 -15.56 4.57 -0.13
N GLY A 282 -16.54 4.11 0.65
CA GLY A 282 -16.44 4.01 2.10
C GLY A 282 -15.73 2.73 2.52
N ILE A 283 -15.11 2.76 3.68
CA ILE A 283 -14.52 1.60 4.33
C ILE A 283 -15.06 1.46 5.75
N GLU A 284 -15.18 0.24 6.25
CA GLU A 284 -15.58 -0.01 7.63
C GLU A 284 -14.84 -1.24 8.16
N LEU A 285 -14.39 -1.16 9.40
CA LEU A 285 -13.62 -2.22 10.06
C LEU A 285 -14.48 -3.49 10.20
N GLU A 286 -13.89 -4.66 9.95
CA GLU A 286 -14.50 -5.97 10.26
C GLU A 286 -14.07 -6.51 11.62
#